data_AF-A0A8K0IGH9-F1
#
_entry.id   AF-A0A8K0IGH9-F1
#
_cell.length_a   1.000
_cell.length_b   1.000
_cell.length_c   1.000
_cell.angle_alpha   90.00
_cell.angle_beta   90.00
_cell.angle_gamma   90.00
#
_symmetry.space_group_name_H-M   'P 1'
#
loop_
_entity.id
_entity.type
_entity.pdbx_description
1 polymer ?
#
loop_
_entity_poly.entity_id
_entity_poly.type
_entity_poly.pdbx_seq_one_letter_code
_entity_poly.pdbx_strand_id
1 'polypeptide(L)'
;MTNLLPTPSRLSLSSNSQFTPQNPLKLHYSHSSRPSLPTKFFLLPVLCSKSTNSPAPSLRWVPEWADAVKERGKRKRRALYTPDDWRAHRSSSRHFRHLLSSLSSRVILSLVPPVFSLTAVAAALALYNSAVSLAWLPDFFPLLRASSLPYQLTAPALALLLVFRTEASYSRFVEGRKAWMKVVAGANELAGMVMSVRGNNCGADAGVRRDLLNYIMAFPVALKVGGDPFAAYIRD
;
A
#
# COMPACT_ATOMS: atom_id res chain seq x y z
N MET A 1 -57.79 14.75 -28.69
CA MET A 1 -58.48 15.66 -27.75
C MET A 1 -59.05 14.77 -26.66
N THR A 2 -58.72 14.79 -25.37
CA THR A 2 -57.95 15.68 -24.49
C THR A 2 -57.61 14.87 -23.23
N ASN A 3 -56.41 15.06 -22.69
CA ASN A 3 -55.93 14.54 -21.40
C ASN A 3 -56.84 14.91 -20.23
N LEU A 4 -56.88 14.11 -19.16
CA LEU A 4 -56.78 14.63 -17.78
C LEU A 4 -56.09 13.63 -16.85
N LEU A 5 -54.93 14.06 -16.36
CA LEU A 5 -54.08 13.51 -15.30
C LEU A 5 -54.67 13.90 -13.93
N PRO A 6 -54.64 13.05 -12.88
CA PRO A 6 -54.87 13.50 -11.53
C PRO A 6 -53.57 13.98 -10.86
N THR A 7 -53.70 15.10 -10.16
CA THR A 7 -52.73 15.88 -9.38
C THR A 7 -52.04 15.11 -8.24
N PRO A 8 -50.76 15.37 -7.92
CA PRO A 8 -50.12 14.85 -6.72
C PRO A 8 -50.38 15.75 -5.49
N SER A 9 -50.83 15.13 -4.41
CA SER A 9 -50.95 15.71 -3.07
C SER A 9 -49.57 15.91 -2.42
N ARG A 10 -49.27 17.15 -2.04
CA ARG A 10 -48.14 17.50 -1.16
C ARG A 10 -48.50 17.12 0.28
N LEU A 11 -47.74 16.19 0.86
CA LEU A 11 -47.69 16.01 2.32
C LEU A 11 -46.33 16.48 2.82
N SER A 12 -46.36 17.61 3.52
CA SER A 12 -45.25 18.19 4.26
C SER A 12 -44.93 17.32 5.48
N LEU A 13 -43.78 16.66 5.48
CA LEU A 13 -43.20 16.13 6.72
C LEU A 13 -42.44 17.23 7.44
N SER A 14 -43.01 17.75 8.53
CA SER A 14 -42.30 18.54 9.53
C SER A 14 -41.32 17.63 10.27
N SER A 15 -40.02 17.84 10.02
CA SER A 15 -38.94 17.16 10.74
C SER A 15 -38.58 17.97 11.99
N ASN A 16 -39.17 17.61 13.12
CA ASN A 16 -38.65 18.01 14.43
C ASN A 16 -37.67 16.92 14.89
N SER A 17 -36.37 17.20 14.79
CA SER A 17 -35.33 16.39 15.43
C SER A 17 -34.48 17.27 16.35
N GLN A 18 -34.95 17.46 17.58
CA GLN A 18 -34.06 17.80 18.68
C GLN A 18 -33.37 16.51 19.12
N PHE A 19 -32.11 16.34 18.73
CA PHE A 19 -31.27 15.27 19.22
C PHE A 19 -30.02 15.90 19.85
N THR A 20 -30.02 16.02 21.17
CA THR A 20 -28.84 16.38 21.98
C THR A 20 -28.06 15.10 22.28
N PRO A 21 -26.79 14.96 21.84
CA PRO A 21 -25.97 13.84 22.27
C PRO A 21 -25.42 14.10 23.67
N GLN A 22 -25.78 13.24 24.63
CA GLN A 22 -25.11 13.16 25.92
C GLN A 22 -23.73 12.52 25.77
N ASN A 23 -22.80 13.11 26.50
CA ASN A 23 -21.37 12.90 26.53
C ASN A 23 -21.00 11.57 27.24
N PRO A 24 -20.28 10.61 26.63
CA PRO A 24 -19.73 9.50 27.39
C PRO A 24 -18.25 9.73 27.73
N LEU A 25 -18.01 9.87 29.04
CA LEU A 25 -16.95 9.21 29.81
C LEU A 25 -15.53 9.24 29.23
N LYS A 26 -14.73 10.17 29.79
CA LYS A 26 -13.26 10.16 29.77
C LYS A 26 -12.72 8.83 30.32
N LEU A 27 -12.04 8.06 29.48
CA LEU A 27 -11.19 6.96 29.92
C LEU A 27 -9.74 7.47 30.04
N HIS A 28 -9.28 7.66 31.27
CA HIS A 28 -7.87 7.91 31.58
C HIS A 28 -7.03 6.69 31.20
N TYR A 29 -6.09 6.84 30.26
CA TYR A 29 -5.13 5.80 29.93
C TYR A 29 -3.87 6.00 30.77
N SER A 30 -3.69 5.15 31.78
CA SER A 30 -2.50 5.14 32.63
C SER A 30 -1.28 4.63 31.86
N HIS A 31 -0.22 5.42 31.93
CA HIS A 31 1.13 5.14 31.47
C HIS A 31 1.65 3.88 32.19
N SER A 32 1.98 2.81 31.47
CA SER A 32 2.59 1.61 32.06
C SER A 32 3.97 1.36 31.48
N SER A 33 4.86 1.04 32.41
CA SER A 33 6.31 1.16 32.38
C SER A 33 7.00 0.04 31.59
N ARG A 34 8.17 0.37 31.02
CA ARG A 34 9.13 -0.59 30.45
C ARG A 34 9.53 -1.66 31.48
N PRO A 35 9.67 -2.94 31.08
CA PRO A 35 10.50 -3.87 31.82
C PRO A 35 11.90 -3.98 31.20
N SER A 36 12.86 -4.11 32.11
CA SER A 36 14.30 -4.28 31.94
C SER A 36 14.70 -5.66 31.41
N LEU A 37 15.83 -5.68 30.71
CA LEU A 37 16.67 -6.82 30.39
C LEU A 37 16.83 -7.79 31.58
N PRO A 38 17.07 -9.10 31.34
CA PRO A 38 18.46 -9.54 31.53
C PRO A 38 18.94 -10.74 30.68
N THR A 39 20.28 -10.86 30.68
CA THR A 39 21.10 -12.08 30.62
C THR A 39 21.37 -12.78 29.28
N LYS A 40 22.67 -12.79 28.98
CA LYS A 40 23.38 -13.45 27.89
C LYS A 40 23.24 -14.97 27.97
N PHE A 41 22.92 -15.62 26.84
CA PHE A 41 23.28 -17.01 26.58
C PHE A 41 23.94 -17.09 25.20
N PHE A 42 25.22 -17.50 25.22
CA PHE A 42 25.99 -17.88 24.05
C PHE A 42 25.45 -19.19 23.48
N LEU A 43 25.03 -19.21 22.22
CA LEU A 43 25.06 -20.40 21.37
C LEU A 43 25.41 -20.02 19.92
N LEU A 44 26.19 -20.90 19.30
CA LEU A 44 27.06 -20.70 18.14
C LEU A 44 26.35 -20.24 16.85
N PRO A 45 27.07 -19.53 15.96
CA PRO A 45 26.54 -19.16 14.65
C PRO A 45 26.51 -20.39 13.73
N VAL A 46 25.31 -20.79 13.32
CA VAL A 46 25.14 -21.64 12.15
C VAL A 46 25.57 -20.82 10.94
N LEU A 47 26.73 -21.14 10.36
CA LEU A 47 27.18 -20.61 9.07
C LEU A 47 26.19 -21.05 7.99
N CYS A 48 25.14 -20.26 7.77
CA CYS A 48 24.35 -20.37 6.56
C CYS A 48 25.07 -19.55 5.48
N SER A 49 25.63 -20.27 4.51
CA SER A 49 26.38 -19.75 3.36
C SER A 49 25.68 -18.52 2.75
N LYS A 50 26.28 -17.34 2.94
CA LYS A 50 25.93 -16.14 2.18
C LYS A 50 26.33 -16.41 0.74
N SER A 51 25.36 -16.74 -0.11
CA SER A 51 25.53 -16.69 -1.56
C SER A 51 25.90 -15.24 -1.94
N THR A 52 27.19 -15.04 -2.20
CA THR A 52 27.81 -13.76 -2.55
C THR A 52 27.46 -13.36 -3.97
N ASN A 53 26.19 -13.04 -4.21
CA ASN A 53 25.76 -12.28 -5.39
C ASN A 53 25.27 -10.92 -4.90
N SER A 54 26.16 -10.15 -4.27
CA SER A 54 25.89 -8.75 -3.96
C SER A 54 25.99 -7.94 -5.25
N PRO A 55 24.89 -7.36 -5.78
CA PRO A 55 25.01 -6.37 -6.84
C PRO A 55 25.83 -5.19 -6.33
N ALA A 56 26.63 -4.60 -7.21
CA ALA A 56 27.53 -3.49 -6.93
C ALA A 56 26.84 -2.38 -6.10
N PRO A 57 27.58 -1.70 -5.20
CA PRO A 57 27.03 -0.69 -4.29
C PRO A 57 26.29 0.46 -5.00
N SER A 58 26.62 0.73 -6.27
CA SER A 58 26.01 1.78 -7.10
C SER A 58 24.59 1.51 -7.60
N LEU A 59 24.02 0.30 -7.40
CA LEU A 59 22.64 -0.01 -7.80
C LEU A 59 21.66 -0.18 -6.63
N ARG A 60 22.15 -0.15 -5.38
CA ARG A 60 21.32 -0.28 -4.16
C ARG A 60 20.64 1.01 -3.72
N TRP A 61 21.20 2.16 -4.08
CA TRP A 61 20.68 3.46 -3.63
C TRP A 61 19.27 3.76 -4.15
N VAL A 62 18.91 3.26 -5.33
CA VAL A 62 17.59 3.49 -5.94
C VAL A 62 16.47 2.79 -5.15
N PRO A 63 16.54 1.46 -4.91
CA PRO A 63 15.59 0.78 -4.02
C PRO A 63 15.55 1.37 -2.61
N GLU A 64 16.70 1.67 -2.02
CA GLU A 64 16.76 2.17 -0.63
C GLU A 64 16.14 3.57 -0.48
N TRP A 65 16.37 4.48 -1.42
CA TRP A 65 15.73 5.79 -1.41
C TRP A 65 14.21 5.69 -1.56
N ALA A 66 13.72 4.88 -2.51
CA ALA A 66 12.28 4.67 -2.71
C ALA A 66 11.63 4.00 -1.48
N ASP A 67 12.36 3.14 -0.78
CA ASP A 67 11.93 2.46 0.43
C ASP A 67 11.86 3.42 1.63
N ALA A 68 12.89 4.24 1.84
CA ALA A 68 12.94 5.27 2.87
C ALA A 68 11.81 6.30 2.75
N VAL A 69 11.40 6.66 1.53
CA VAL A 69 10.24 7.54 1.29
C VAL A 69 8.93 6.88 1.73
N LYS A 70 8.76 5.57 1.49
CA LYS A 70 7.55 4.83 1.86
C LYS A 70 7.43 4.58 3.36
N GLU A 71 8.53 4.30 4.05
CA GLU A 71 8.53 4.08 5.50
C GLU A 71 8.08 5.33 6.28
N ARG A 72 8.43 6.52 5.80
CA ARG A 72 7.88 7.79 6.31
C ARG A 72 6.36 7.87 6.20
N GLY A 73 5.77 7.29 5.15
CA GLY A 73 4.33 7.20 4.96
C GLY A 73 3.64 6.25 5.95
N LYS A 74 4.26 5.12 6.28
CA LYS A 74 3.71 4.12 7.24
C LYS A 74 3.63 4.65 8.68
N ARG A 75 4.46 5.63 9.05
CA ARG A 75 4.47 6.26 10.38
C ARG A 75 3.28 7.19 10.64
N LYS A 76 2.52 7.58 9.60
CA LYS A 76 1.33 8.41 9.79
C LYS A 76 0.20 7.58 10.39
N ARG A 77 -0.12 7.82 11.67
CA ARG A 77 -1.36 7.30 12.29
C ARG A 77 -2.54 7.83 11.48
N ARG A 78 -3.47 6.94 11.12
CA ARG A 78 -4.72 7.32 10.46
C ARG A 78 -5.55 8.11 11.47
N ALA A 79 -5.57 9.43 11.33
CA ALA A 79 -6.41 10.30 12.15
C ALA A 79 -7.89 10.02 11.81
N LEU A 80 -8.75 10.17 12.82
CA LEU A 80 -10.20 10.14 12.60
C LEU A 80 -10.59 11.28 11.66
N TYR A 81 -11.53 10.99 10.78
CA TYR A 81 -11.92 11.88 9.71
C TYR A 81 -12.66 13.09 10.28
N THR A 82 -12.09 14.29 10.09
CA THR A 82 -12.61 15.53 10.67
C THR A 82 -13.61 16.22 9.72
N PRO A 83 -14.44 17.16 10.22
CA PRO A 83 -15.30 17.98 9.36
C PRO A 83 -14.55 18.71 8.24
N ASP A 84 -13.30 19.09 8.48
CA ASP A 84 -12.44 19.72 7.47
C ASP A 84 -11.99 18.73 6.38
N ASP A 85 -11.77 17.46 6.74
CA ASP A 85 -11.52 16.38 5.77
C ASP A 85 -12.73 16.17 4.84
N TRP A 86 -13.95 16.31 5.35
CA TRP A 86 -15.18 16.23 4.54
C TRP A 86 -15.28 17.37 3.53
N ARG A 87 -14.88 18.59 3.92
CA ARG A 87 -14.81 19.73 3.00
C ARG A 87 -13.72 19.51 1.95
N ALA A 88 -12.55 19.03 2.35
CA ALA A 88 -11.45 18.72 1.45
C ALA A 88 -11.81 17.60 0.45
N HIS A 89 -12.64 16.64 0.84
CA HIS A 89 -13.10 15.55 -0.03
C HIS A 89 -14.10 15.99 -1.10
N ARG A 90 -14.93 16.99 -0.81
CA ARG A 90 -15.84 17.60 -1.78
C ARG A 90 -15.15 18.50 -2.81
N SER A 91 -13.88 18.85 -2.61
CA SER A 91 -13.14 19.68 -3.56
C SER A 91 -12.94 18.95 -4.91
N SER A 92 -13.16 19.65 -6.02
CA SER A 92 -12.93 19.14 -7.38
C SER A 92 -11.44 18.83 -7.64
N SER A 93 -10.55 19.55 -6.93
CA SER A 93 -9.09 19.33 -6.95
C SER A 93 -8.65 17.96 -6.40
N ARG A 94 -9.58 17.20 -5.79
CA ARG A 94 -9.34 15.86 -5.24
C ARG A 94 -8.64 14.94 -6.24
N HIS A 95 -9.08 14.92 -7.50
CA HIS A 95 -8.53 14.05 -8.53
C HIS A 95 -7.07 14.40 -8.82
N PHE A 96 -6.75 15.68 -9.02
CA PHE A 96 -5.37 16.13 -9.22
C PHE A 96 -4.47 15.85 -8.02
N ARG A 97 -4.96 16.09 -6.79
CA ARG A 97 -4.20 15.76 -5.59
C ARG A 97 -3.94 14.26 -5.46
N HIS A 98 -4.92 13.41 -5.78
CA HIS A 98 -4.73 11.97 -5.77
C HIS A 98 -3.83 11.49 -6.90
N LEU A 99 -3.89 12.11 -8.08
CA LEU A 99 -2.97 11.83 -9.17
C LEU A 99 -1.54 12.20 -8.75
N LEU A 100 -1.30 13.42 -8.28
CA LEU A 100 0.01 13.88 -7.78
C LEU A 100 0.51 13.04 -6.60
N SER A 101 -0.37 12.67 -5.67
CA SER A 101 -0.03 11.77 -4.56
C SER A 101 0.25 10.34 -5.03
N SER A 102 -0.42 9.88 -6.09
CA SER A 102 -0.15 8.56 -6.70
C SER A 102 1.20 8.57 -7.42
N LEU A 103 1.55 9.70 -8.06
CA LEU A 103 2.87 9.93 -8.66
C LEU A 103 4.02 9.85 -7.66
N SER A 104 3.77 10.03 -6.36
CA SER A 104 4.76 9.79 -5.29
C SER A 104 4.88 8.33 -4.82
N SER A 105 4.28 7.37 -5.53
CA SER A 105 4.35 5.95 -5.18
C SER A 105 5.77 5.38 -5.37
N ARG A 106 6.11 4.34 -4.60
CA ARG A 106 7.38 3.60 -4.70
C ARG A 106 7.70 3.22 -6.14
N VAL A 107 6.70 2.80 -6.91
CA VAL A 107 6.88 2.41 -8.31
C VAL A 107 7.39 3.60 -9.11
N ILE A 108 6.72 4.75 -9.04
CA ILE A 108 7.07 5.93 -9.85
C ILE A 108 8.39 6.55 -9.38
N LEU A 109 8.65 6.56 -8.07
CA LEU A 109 9.96 6.92 -7.54
C LEU A 109 11.05 5.98 -8.06
N SER A 110 10.84 4.67 -8.05
CA SER A 110 11.81 3.72 -8.60
C SER A 110 12.00 3.84 -10.12
N LEU A 111 11.04 4.43 -10.83
CA LEU A 111 11.17 4.75 -12.26
C LEU A 111 11.97 6.02 -12.53
N VAL A 112 12.14 6.92 -11.57
CA VAL A 112 12.86 8.20 -11.79
C VAL A 112 14.29 7.96 -12.29
N PRO A 113 15.13 7.11 -11.67
CA PRO A 113 16.49 6.89 -12.14
C PRO A 113 16.61 6.30 -13.55
N PRO A 114 15.90 5.20 -13.92
CA PRO A 114 16.01 4.65 -15.27
C PRO A 114 15.47 5.62 -16.33
N VAL A 115 14.37 6.34 -16.05
CA VAL A 115 13.83 7.34 -16.98
C VAL A 115 14.81 8.49 -17.16
N PHE A 116 15.37 9.03 -16.07
CA PHE A 116 16.35 10.10 -16.13
C PHE A 116 17.59 9.71 -16.93
N SER A 117 18.15 8.52 -16.70
CA SER A 117 19.31 8.03 -17.47
C SER A 117 19.01 7.94 -18.97
N LEU A 118 17.84 7.42 -19.35
CA LEU A 118 17.44 7.35 -20.76
C LEU A 118 17.24 8.75 -21.37
N THR A 119 16.61 9.66 -20.62
CA THR A 119 16.43 11.06 -21.06
C THR A 119 17.77 11.78 -21.20
N ALA A 120 18.72 11.56 -20.30
CA ALA A 120 20.05 12.14 -20.37
C ALA A 120 20.82 11.66 -21.62
N VAL A 121 20.76 10.37 -21.92
CA VAL A 121 21.34 9.81 -23.15
C VAL A 121 20.65 10.37 -24.39
N ALA A 122 19.31 10.42 -24.40
CA ALA A 122 18.56 11.00 -25.52
C ALA A 122 18.88 12.48 -25.74
N ALA A 123 19.00 13.26 -24.66
CA ALA A 123 19.40 14.66 -24.70
C ALA A 123 20.83 14.82 -25.24
N ALA A 124 21.78 14.01 -24.77
CA ALA A 124 23.15 14.02 -25.27
C ALA A 124 23.22 13.71 -26.78
N LEU A 125 22.45 12.72 -27.25
CA LEU A 125 22.35 12.39 -28.68
C LEU A 125 21.70 13.52 -29.50
N ALA A 126 20.67 14.17 -28.97
CA ALA A 126 20.03 15.30 -29.62
C ALA A 126 20.97 16.51 -29.71
N LEU A 127 21.68 16.84 -28.62
CA LEU A 127 22.72 17.86 -28.57
C LEU A 127 23.84 17.56 -29.57
N TYR A 128 24.34 16.33 -29.61
CA TYR A 128 25.33 15.88 -30.60
C TYR A 128 24.84 16.10 -32.04
N ASN A 129 23.66 15.58 -32.38
CA ASN A 129 23.11 15.74 -33.73
C ASN A 129 22.87 17.22 -34.09
N SER A 130 22.48 18.06 -33.13
CA SER A 130 22.30 19.50 -33.34
C SER A 130 23.64 20.22 -33.59
N ALA A 131 24.70 19.87 -32.87
CA ALA A 131 26.02 20.47 -33.03
C ALA A 131 26.67 20.09 -34.37
N VAL A 132 26.48 18.84 -34.82
CA VAL A 132 26.88 18.42 -36.19
C VAL A 132 26.11 19.20 -37.25
N SER A 133 24.80 19.42 -37.06
CA SER A 133 23.97 20.16 -38.04
C SER A 133 24.32 21.66 -38.17
N LEU A 134 24.86 22.26 -37.10
CA LEU A 134 25.30 23.67 -37.07
C LEU A 134 26.76 23.85 -37.52
N ALA A 135 27.38 22.80 -38.06
CA ALA A 135 28.79 22.77 -38.48
C ALA A 135 29.78 23.19 -37.38
N TRP A 136 29.40 23.01 -36.10
CA TRP A 136 30.30 23.26 -34.95
C TRP A 136 31.36 22.17 -34.81
N LEU A 137 31.14 20.99 -35.39
CA LEU A 137 32.12 19.90 -35.42
C LEU A 137 32.70 19.72 -36.83
N PRO A 138 33.96 19.26 -36.95
CA PRO A 138 34.57 18.92 -38.23
C PRO A 138 33.76 17.86 -38.99
N ASP A 139 33.77 17.91 -40.33
CA ASP A 139 32.99 17.05 -41.24
C ASP A 139 33.24 15.53 -41.11
N PHE A 140 34.19 15.11 -40.28
CA PHE A 140 34.48 13.70 -40.02
C PHE A 140 33.39 12.99 -39.19
N PHE A 141 32.51 13.72 -38.50
CA PHE A 141 31.52 13.13 -37.59
C PHE A 141 30.17 12.84 -38.30
N PRO A 142 29.72 11.56 -38.39
CA PRO A 142 28.45 11.21 -39.03
C PRO A 142 27.24 11.48 -38.12
N LEU A 143 26.10 11.77 -38.75
CA LEU A 143 24.79 11.89 -38.10
C LEU A 143 24.29 10.51 -37.63
N LEU A 144 23.89 10.42 -36.36
CA LEU A 144 23.35 9.19 -35.79
C LEU A 144 21.87 9.04 -36.14
N ARG A 145 21.53 8.04 -36.96
CA ARG A 145 20.16 7.64 -37.30
C ARG A 145 19.87 6.21 -36.85
N ALA A 146 18.72 6.02 -36.22
CA ALA A 146 18.19 4.69 -35.88
C ALA A 146 17.05 4.32 -36.83
N SER A 147 16.96 3.03 -37.21
CA SER A 147 15.85 2.50 -38.00
C SER A 147 14.58 2.35 -37.14
N SER A 148 13.42 2.73 -37.68
CA SER A 148 12.12 2.69 -36.98
C SER A 148 11.44 1.31 -37.03
N LEU A 149 11.86 0.43 -37.94
CA LEU A 149 11.30 -0.91 -38.13
C LEU A 149 11.31 -1.79 -36.86
N PRO A 150 12.41 -1.92 -36.10
CA PRO A 150 12.40 -2.70 -34.86
C PRO A 150 11.44 -2.13 -33.82
N TYR A 151 11.24 -0.81 -33.76
CA TYR A 151 10.30 -0.19 -32.82
C TYR A 151 8.84 -0.53 -33.16
N GLN A 152 8.49 -0.55 -34.45
CA GLN A 152 7.14 -0.90 -34.91
C GLN A 152 6.77 -2.35 -34.62
N LEU A 153 7.72 -3.28 -34.75
CA LEU A 153 7.46 -4.71 -34.50
C LEU A 153 7.48 -5.06 -33.01
N THR A 154 8.31 -4.38 -32.21
CA THR A 154 8.45 -4.70 -30.78
C THR A 154 7.39 -4.05 -29.91
N ALA A 155 6.88 -2.86 -30.26
CA ALA A 155 5.83 -2.18 -29.50
C ALA A 155 4.58 -3.05 -29.22
N PRO A 156 3.95 -3.71 -30.22
CA PRO A 156 2.81 -4.59 -29.97
C PRO A 156 3.18 -5.84 -29.18
N ALA A 157 4.37 -6.42 -29.40
CA ALA A 157 4.85 -7.57 -28.64
C ALA A 157 5.03 -7.22 -27.15
N LEU A 158 5.65 -6.07 -26.84
CA LEU A 158 5.80 -5.57 -25.47
C LEU A 158 4.43 -5.28 -24.83
N ALA A 159 3.48 -4.73 -25.57
CA ALA A 159 2.12 -4.49 -25.07
C ALA A 159 1.41 -5.79 -24.70
N LEU A 160 1.48 -6.82 -25.56
CA LEU A 160 0.88 -8.14 -25.29
C LEU A 160 1.56 -8.86 -24.12
N LEU A 161 2.89 -8.78 -24.03
CA LEU A 161 3.61 -9.34 -22.89
C LEU A 161 3.25 -8.64 -21.57
N LEU A 162 3.09 -7.32 -21.60
CA LEU A 162 2.71 -6.54 -20.42
C LEU A 162 1.31 -6.90 -19.95
N VAL A 163 0.32 -6.99 -20.84
CA VAL A 163 -1.06 -7.32 -20.44
C VAL A 163 -1.14 -8.73 -19.84
N PHE A 164 -0.50 -9.73 -20.45
CA PHE A 164 -0.48 -11.08 -19.89
C PHE A 164 0.26 -11.12 -18.54
N ARG A 165 1.33 -10.35 -18.40
CA ARG A 165 2.05 -10.22 -17.12
C ARG A 165 1.18 -9.57 -16.04
N THR A 166 0.41 -8.54 -16.36
CA THR A 166 -0.46 -7.86 -15.39
C THR A 166 -1.68 -8.70 -15.03
N GLU A 167 -2.26 -9.42 -15.98
CA GLU A 167 -3.38 -10.35 -15.72
C GLU A 167 -2.96 -11.48 -14.77
N ALA A 168 -1.83 -12.14 -15.05
CA ALA A 168 -1.32 -13.20 -14.18
C ALA A 168 -0.98 -12.68 -12.77
N SER A 169 -0.39 -11.48 -12.68
CA SER A 169 -0.07 -10.84 -11.40
C SER A 169 -1.33 -10.46 -10.62
N TYR A 170 -2.37 -10.00 -11.32
CA TYR A 170 -3.64 -9.64 -10.73
C TYR A 170 -4.38 -10.87 -10.17
N SER A 171 -4.38 -12.00 -10.88
CA SER A 171 -4.98 -13.25 -10.38
C SER A 171 -4.39 -13.65 -9.02
N ARG A 172 -3.06 -13.69 -8.91
CA ARG A 172 -2.36 -14.04 -7.66
C ARG A 172 -2.66 -13.06 -6.53
N PHE A 173 -2.74 -11.76 -6.85
CA PHE A 173 -3.10 -10.73 -5.86
C PHE A 173 -4.53 -10.94 -5.33
N VAL A 174 -5.48 -11.22 -6.22
CA VAL A 174 -6.88 -11.48 -5.86
C VAL A 174 -7.01 -12.77 -5.05
N GLU A 175 -6.30 -13.82 -5.42
CA GLU A 175 -6.24 -15.08 -4.67
C GLU A 175 -5.71 -14.86 -3.25
N GLY A 176 -4.62 -14.10 -3.09
CA GLY A 176 -4.09 -13.73 -1.77
C GLY A 176 -5.10 -12.95 -0.93
N ARG A 177 -5.80 -11.97 -1.52
CA ARG A 177 -6.87 -11.24 -0.83
C ARG A 177 -8.02 -12.16 -0.41
N LYS A 178 -8.45 -13.08 -1.30
CA LYS A 178 -9.49 -14.07 -1.00
C LYS A 178 -9.08 -14.97 0.17
N ALA A 179 -7.84 -15.47 0.16
CA ALA A 179 -7.31 -16.29 1.25
C ALA A 179 -7.27 -15.53 2.59
N TRP A 180 -6.77 -14.29 2.58
CA TRP A 180 -6.76 -13.43 3.77
C TRP A 180 -8.17 -13.17 4.32
N MET A 181 -9.13 -12.86 3.44
CA MET A 181 -10.53 -12.67 3.86
C MET A 181 -11.14 -13.93 4.47
N LYS A 182 -10.83 -15.12 3.93
CA LYS A 182 -11.26 -16.40 4.52
C LYS A 182 -10.70 -16.61 5.93
N VAL A 183 -9.42 -16.27 6.17
CA VAL A 183 -8.81 -16.37 7.50
C VAL A 183 -9.50 -15.45 8.50
N VAL A 184 -9.77 -14.20 8.12
CA VAL A 184 -10.47 -13.24 9.00
C VAL A 184 -11.91 -13.66 9.27
N ALA A 185 -12.62 -14.15 8.24
CA ALA A 185 -13.99 -14.66 8.39
C ALA A 185 -14.02 -15.89 9.33
N GLY A 186 -13.13 -16.86 9.12
CA GLY A 186 -13.04 -18.05 9.98
C GLY A 186 -12.69 -17.71 11.43
N ALA A 187 -11.78 -16.76 11.67
CA ALA A 187 -11.49 -16.29 13.02
C ALA A 187 -12.72 -15.63 13.68
N ASN A 188 -13.50 -14.85 12.92
CA ASN A 188 -14.71 -14.22 13.43
C ASN A 188 -15.84 -15.23 13.71
N GLU A 189 -16.01 -16.23 12.84
CA GLU A 189 -16.97 -17.32 13.03
C GLU A 189 -16.63 -18.16 14.27
N LEU A 190 -15.35 -18.52 14.47
CA LEU A 190 -14.89 -19.22 15.66
C LEU A 190 -15.10 -18.39 16.92
N ALA A 191 -14.78 -17.08 16.88
CA ALA A 191 -15.05 -16.19 17.99
C ALA A 191 -16.54 -16.10 18.32
N GLY A 192 -17.40 -16.03 17.30
CA GLY A 192 -18.86 -16.06 17.45
C GLY A 192 -19.37 -17.36 18.08
N MET A 193 -18.82 -18.52 17.65
CA MET A 193 -19.16 -19.82 18.23
C MET A 193 -18.76 -19.91 19.71
N VAL A 194 -17.56 -19.43 20.06
CA VAL A 194 -17.09 -19.40 21.46
C VAL A 194 -17.97 -18.49 22.33
N MET A 195 -18.49 -17.40 21.76
CA MET A 195 -19.43 -16.50 22.45
C MET A 195 -20.84 -17.07 22.58
N SER A 196 -21.28 -17.92 21.65
CA SER A 196 -22.63 -18.52 21.66
C SER A 196 -22.74 -19.74 22.58
N VAL A 197 -21.63 -20.38 22.95
CA VAL A 197 -21.60 -21.48 23.92
C VAL A 197 -22.17 -21.01 25.27
N ARG A 198 -23.29 -21.60 25.68
CA ARG A 198 -23.92 -21.38 26.99
C ARG A 198 -23.14 -22.16 28.05
N GLY A 199 -22.14 -21.53 28.65
CA GLY A 199 -21.42 -22.04 29.83
C GLY A 199 -22.04 -21.46 31.09
N ASN A 200 -21.99 -22.20 32.20
CA ASN A 200 -22.34 -21.65 33.51
C ASN A 200 -21.40 -20.47 33.77
N ASN A 201 -21.91 -19.32 34.21
CA ASN A 201 -21.13 -18.09 34.44
C ASN A 201 -20.19 -18.19 35.67
N CYS A 202 -19.64 -19.38 35.96
CA CYS A 202 -18.64 -19.56 37.01
C CYS A 202 -17.32 -18.89 36.58
N GLY A 203 -16.60 -18.31 37.54
CA GLY A 203 -15.45 -17.44 37.25
C GLY A 203 -14.32 -18.09 36.44
N ALA A 204 -14.15 -19.42 36.53
CA ALA A 204 -13.11 -20.16 35.83
C ALA A 204 -13.40 -20.31 34.31
N ASP A 205 -14.63 -20.70 33.95
CA ASP A 205 -15.05 -20.89 32.55
C ASP A 205 -15.05 -19.57 31.77
N ALA A 206 -15.35 -18.46 32.46
CA ALA A 206 -15.28 -17.12 31.90
C ALA A 206 -13.83 -16.67 31.62
N GLY A 207 -12.84 -17.17 32.35
CA GLY A 207 -11.41 -16.91 32.10
C GLY A 207 -10.93 -17.61 30.83
N VAL A 208 -11.14 -18.93 30.76
CA VAL A 208 -10.72 -19.76 29.62
C VAL A 208 -11.33 -19.26 28.31
N ARG A 209 -12.60 -18.84 28.32
CA ARG A 209 -13.26 -18.26 27.15
C ARG A 209 -12.57 -17.00 26.65
N ARG A 210 -12.17 -16.10 27.56
CA ARG A 210 -11.47 -14.85 27.20
C ARG A 210 -10.09 -15.14 26.61
N ASP A 211 -9.36 -16.08 27.19
CA ASP A 211 -8.04 -16.47 26.68
C ASP A 211 -8.15 -17.09 25.28
N LEU A 212 -9.13 -17.96 25.06
CA LEU A 212 -9.40 -18.55 23.74
C LEU A 212 -9.74 -17.48 22.69
N LEU A 213 -10.60 -16.52 23.03
CA LEU A 213 -10.93 -15.39 22.15
C LEU A 213 -9.71 -14.52 21.85
N ASN A 214 -8.86 -14.28 22.85
CA ASN A 214 -7.60 -13.55 22.66
C ASN A 214 -6.67 -14.26 21.68
N TYR A 215 -6.55 -15.60 21.75
CA TYR A 215 -5.75 -16.37 20.79
C TYR A 215 -6.34 -16.32 19.37
N ILE A 216 -7.67 -16.47 19.23
CA ILE A 216 -8.37 -16.40 17.93
C ILE A 216 -8.15 -15.04 17.28
N MET A 217 -8.21 -13.96 18.05
CA MET A 217 -7.99 -12.59 17.54
C MET A 217 -6.51 -12.25 17.32
N ALA A 218 -5.61 -12.85 18.11
CA ALA A 218 -4.16 -12.66 17.95
C ALA A 218 -3.63 -13.37 16.70
N PHE A 219 -4.22 -14.49 16.27
CA PHE A 219 -3.75 -15.26 15.12
C PHE A 219 -3.69 -14.44 13.80
N PRO A 220 -4.75 -13.75 13.35
CA PRO A 220 -4.68 -12.89 12.17
C PRO A 220 -3.66 -11.76 12.32
N VAL A 221 -3.52 -11.19 13.51
CA VAL A 221 -2.53 -10.13 13.79
C VAL A 221 -1.12 -10.67 13.65
N ALA A 222 -0.85 -11.85 14.22
CA ALA A 222 0.43 -12.54 14.10
C ALA A 222 0.73 -12.93 12.64
N LEU A 223 -0.27 -13.42 11.90
CA LEU A 223 -0.11 -13.78 10.49
C LEU A 223 0.22 -12.57 9.63
N LYS A 224 -0.38 -11.41 9.92
CA LYS A 224 -0.08 -10.15 9.24
C LYS A 224 1.33 -9.65 9.52
N VAL A 225 1.79 -9.75 10.76
CA VAL A 225 3.14 -9.29 11.16
C VAL A 225 4.21 -10.27 10.69
N GLY A 226 3.97 -11.58 10.77
CA GLY A 226 4.89 -12.62 10.29
C GLY A 226 5.04 -12.64 8.76
N GLY A 227 4.03 -12.16 8.03
CA GLY A 227 4.11 -11.98 6.57
C GLY A 227 4.92 -10.76 6.11
N ASP A 228 5.27 -9.84 7.01
CA ASP A 228 6.15 -8.72 6.71
C ASP A 228 7.62 -9.17 6.94
N PRO A 229 8.44 -9.40 5.89
CA PRO A 229 9.83 -9.84 6.05
C PRO A 229 10.70 -8.85 6.85
N PHE A 230 10.22 -7.61 7.01
CA PHE A 230 10.87 -6.55 7.76
C PHE A 230 10.61 -6.62 9.27
N ALA A 231 9.52 -7.27 9.71
CA ALA A 231 9.22 -7.42 11.14
C ALA A 231 10.09 -8.49 11.81
N ALA A 232 10.61 -9.45 11.03
CA ALA A 232 11.60 -10.41 11.49
C ALA A 232 12.97 -9.77 11.73
N TYR A 233 13.35 -8.76 10.94
CA TYR A 233 14.66 -8.09 11.02
C TYR A 233 14.79 -7.07 12.17
N ILE A 234 13.68 -6.58 12.73
CA ILE A 234 13.68 -5.61 13.85
C ILE A 234 13.68 -6.30 15.23
N ARG A 235 13.62 -7.64 15.27
CA ARG A 235 13.65 -8.42 16.52
C ARG A 235 14.99 -9.12 16.80
N ASP A 236 15.99 -8.91 15.95
CA ASP A 236 17.41 -9.28 16.19
C ASP A 236 18.23 -8.02 16.50
#